data_AF-A0A523U8P0-F1
#
_entry.id   AF-A0A523U8P0-F1
#
_cell.length_a   1.000
_cell.length_b   1.000
_cell.length_c   1.000
_cell.angle_alpha   90.00
_cell.angle_beta   90.00
_cell.angle_gamma   90.00
#
_symmetry.space_group_name_H-M   'P 1'
#
loop_
_entity.id
_entity.type
_entity.pdbx_description
1 polymer ?
#
loop_
_entity_poly.entity_id
_entity_poly.type
_entity_poly.pdbx_seq_one_letter_code
_entity_poly.pdbx_strand_id
1 'polypeptide(L)'
;MFIDFEGIDGSGKTTLLEVVAGKLEALGISVYNTRRKGEYKSRIGKALRKVSRSPKNLGLLPWAEFLVYMARDAQVFEERILPHLSAGNAVIADRFFYSHVLLAAARGLPVERTGAIMEQVSGGVLPDLVVYCDVDIHTSRVRKKIADIIEYDDGDFGRKGLTGIGVRNRMRGGFLELAESDPDRWVTVENVGVTQEDISEYVWQVVSKKLAEKGLLKTEEAASEIVTPKVFEPKISAGLELPEDVDKLVGEFYAILDKYVDVDDRISAYHINGVDMPQADRLRGKLKEKQPTIIAYGLQNVNTDTAWALRRELAEREPRYVARSLAGMPLEGDALDLRMALKDVVPKAVAKSLKDFECETSINLRRELFDTAPEGVLMSLKGFDTDWAWELRNKCGKKFCAEALAESLSKIDTPKAWKIRKKLLGKNSAWVLRGLGPLESDEAWDLREKFVDIASKLIARSLNGLDSDRAHDMRERIGDLAKDVLDSLKKLESPRAWEIREKLKDVFPSTAVSSLGKLNDSEKAWAFREKMAACYPGDLLLLKHIVESLWRTGKL
;
A
#
# COMPACT_ATOMS: atom_id res chain seq x y z
N MET A 1 -33.04 7.93 2.70
CA MET A 1 -31.69 8.48 2.99
C MET A 1 -30.68 7.84 2.07
N PHE A 2 -29.82 8.63 1.44
CA PHE A 2 -28.66 8.17 0.69
C PHE A 2 -27.37 8.69 1.35
N ILE A 3 -26.58 7.80 1.94
CA ILE A 3 -25.31 8.12 2.60
C ILE A 3 -24.16 7.56 1.76
N ASP A 4 -23.18 8.40 1.45
CA ASP A 4 -21.96 8.00 0.75
C ASP A 4 -20.75 8.05 1.70
N PHE A 5 -19.90 7.03 1.63
CA PHE A 5 -18.62 7.02 2.34
C PHE A 5 -17.48 7.18 1.34
N GLU A 6 -16.80 8.31 1.42
CA GLU A 6 -15.66 8.65 0.59
C GLU A 6 -14.34 8.63 1.37
N GLY A 7 -13.22 8.60 0.65
CA GLY A 7 -11.89 8.51 1.25
C GLY A 7 -10.92 7.72 0.40
N ILE A 8 -9.62 7.92 0.58
CA ILE A 8 -8.60 7.15 -0.15
C ILE A 8 -8.56 5.68 0.32
N ASP A 9 -7.85 4.81 -0.41
CA ASP A 9 -7.63 3.42 0.06
C ASP A 9 -6.83 3.44 1.37
N GLY A 10 -7.29 2.70 2.39
CA GLY A 10 -6.67 2.68 3.72
C GLY A 10 -7.25 3.71 4.70
N SER A 11 -8.34 4.43 4.35
CA SER A 11 -9.00 5.42 5.21
C SER A 11 -9.95 4.85 6.28
N GLY A 12 -10.17 3.54 6.32
CA GLY A 12 -11.12 2.93 7.26
C GLY A 12 -12.60 3.03 6.88
N LYS A 13 -12.94 3.63 5.72
CA LYS A 13 -14.33 3.77 5.24
C LYS A 13 -15.15 2.48 5.27
N THR A 14 -14.57 1.35 4.87
CA THR A 14 -15.28 0.06 4.82
C THR A 14 -15.67 -0.43 6.21
N THR A 15 -14.82 -0.18 7.21
CA THR A 15 -15.13 -0.50 8.61
C THR A 15 -16.23 0.41 9.15
N LEU A 16 -16.10 1.72 8.94
CA LEU A 16 -17.06 2.71 9.42
C LEU A 16 -18.46 2.51 8.82
N LEU A 17 -18.53 2.28 7.51
CA LEU A 17 -19.81 2.05 6.83
C LEU A 17 -20.49 0.75 7.31
N GLU A 18 -19.72 -0.29 7.65
CA GLU A 18 -20.27 -1.55 8.17
C GLU A 18 -20.82 -1.37 9.59
N VAL A 19 -20.15 -0.59 10.44
CA VAL A 19 -20.65 -0.25 11.78
C VAL A 19 -21.94 0.55 11.69
N VAL A 20 -21.97 1.60 10.87
CA VAL A 20 -23.19 2.42 10.68
C VAL A 20 -24.33 1.57 10.11
N ALA A 21 -24.06 0.74 9.10
CA ALA A 21 -25.07 -0.16 8.54
C ALA A 21 -25.64 -1.11 9.61
N GLY A 22 -24.77 -1.71 10.44
CA GLY A 22 -25.20 -2.61 11.51
C GLY A 22 -26.05 -1.92 12.57
N LYS A 23 -25.69 -0.68 12.97
CA LYS A 23 -26.49 0.09 13.93
C LYS A 23 -27.87 0.46 13.38
N LEU A 24 -27.97 0.84 12.11
CA LEU A 24 -29.26 1.09 11.46
C LEU A 24 -30.12 -0.18 11.37
N GLU A 25 -29.53 -1.31 10.96
CA GLU A 25 -30.22 -2.60 10.92
C GLU A 25 -30.75 -3.00 12.31
N ALA A 26 -29.97 -2.76 13.37
CA ALA A 26 -30.37 -3.05 14.75
C ALA A 26 -31.54 -2.19 15.25
N LEU A 27 -31.73 -1.01 14.67
CA LEU A 27 -32.88 -0.12 14.92
C LEU A 27 -34.11 -0.46 14.06
N GLY A 28 -34.06 -1.55 13.29
CA GLY A 28 -35.14 -1.96 12.41
C GLY A 28 -35.24 -1.14 11.11
N ILE A 29 -34.24 -0.30 10.81
CA ILE A 29 -34.19 0.46 9.56
C ILE A 29 -33.72 -0.48 8.45
N SER A 30 -34.48 -0.53 7.35
CA SER A 30 -34.08 -1.28 6.16
C SER A 30 -32.90 -0.58 5.46
N VAL A 31 -31.76 -1.28 5.40
CA VAL A 31 -30.51 -0.75 4.85
C VAL A 31 -30.09 -1.53 3.61
N TYR A 32 -29.81 -0.80 2.53
CA TYR A 32 -29.10 -1.32 1.38
C TYR A 32 -27.65 -0.82 1.37
N ASN A 33 -26.73 -1.73 1.67
CA ASN A 33 -25.30 -1.49 1.49
C ASN A 33 -24.88 -1.92 0.07
N THR A 34 -24.40 -0.97 -0.73
CA THR A 34 -23.98 -1.18 -2.13
C THR A 34 -22.83 -2.18 -2.28
N ARG A 35 -22.01 -2.35 -1.23
CA ARG A 35 -20.87 -3.27 -1.18
C ARG A 35 -20.71 -3.88 0.23
N ARG A 36 -21.70 -4.65 0.67
CA ARG A 36 -21.56 -5.44 1.91
C ARG A 36 -20.36 -6.38 1.77
N LYS A 37 -19.37 -6.29 2.68
CA LYS A 37 -18.08 -6.99 2.59
C LYS A 37 -17.28 -6.71 1.29
N GLY A 38 -17.46 -5.55 0.67
CA GLY A 38 -16.70 -5.14 -0.52
C GLY A 38 -17.15 -5.76 -1.84
N GLU A 39 -18.25 -6.53 -1.86
CA GLU A 39 -18.74 -7.19 -3.07
C GLU A 39 -19.87 -6.45 -3.77
N TYR A 40 -19.73 -6.23 -5.07
CA TYR A 40 -20.82 -5.72 -5.91
C TYR A 40 -21.87 -6.80 -6.10
N LYS A 41 -23.16 -6.49 -6.00
CA LYS A 41 -24.22 -7.47 -6.32
C LYS A 41 -24.56 -7.53 -7.81
N SER A 42 -24.36 -6.44 -8.56
CA SER A 42 -24.62 -6.39 -10.01
C SER A 42 -23.66 -7.27 -10.81
N ARG A 43 -24.20 -8.20 -11.60
CA ARG A 43 -23.41 -9.07 -12.50
C ARG A 43 -22.64 -8.26 -13.54
N ILE A 44 -23.28 -7.25 -14.13
CA ILE A 44 -22.67 -6.35 -15.12
C ILE A 44 -21.61 -5.48 -14.43
N GLY A 45 -21.92 -4.92 -13.26
CA GLY A 45 -20.95 -4.18 -12.46
C GLY A 45 -19.70 -5.00 -12.10
N LYS A 46 -19.86 -6.28 -11.76
CA LYS A 46 -18.73 -7.21 -11.53
C LYS A 46 -17.87 -7.40 -12.79
N ALA A 47 -18.48 -7.51 -13.97
CA ALA A 47 -17.76 -7.67 -15.24
C ALA A 47 -16.93 -6.42 -15.57
N LEU A 48 -17.52 -5.23 -15.48
CA LEU A 48 -16.82 -3.96 -15.73
C LEU A 48 -15.72 -3.70 -14.71
N ARG A 49 -15.91 -4.10 -13.43
CA ARG A 49 -14.87 -4.01 -12.40
C ARG A 49 -13.62 -4.82 -12.74
N LYS A 50 -13.76 -5.99 -13.39
CA LYS A 50 -12.59 -6.79 -13.81
C LYS A 50 -11.76 -6.02 -14.85
N VAL A 51 -12.41 -5.31 -15.76
CA VAL A 51 -11.73 -4.49 -16.78
C VAL A 51 -10.95 -3.35 -16.12
N SER A 52 -11.57 -2.59 -15.23
CA SER A 52 -10.93 -1.40 -14.63
C SER A 52 -9.86 -1.72 -13.58
N ARG A 53 -9.93 -2.89 -12.92
CA ARG A 53 -8.92 -3.31 -11.93
C ARG A 53 -7.74 -4.07 -12.51
N SER A 54 -7.88 -4.72 -13.66
CA SER A 54 -6.86 -5.65 -14.14
C SER A 54 -5.56 -4.94 -14.56
N PRO A 55 -4.39 -5.31 -14.02
CA PRO A 55 -3.10 -4.81 -14.50
C PRO A 55 -2.78 -5.26 -15.94
N LYS A 56 -3.52 -6.24 -16.48
CA LYS A 56 -3.39 -6.71 -17.87
C LYS A 56 -3.88 -5.67 -18.87
N ASN A 57 -4.75 -4.76 -18.43
CA ASN A 57 -5.32 -3.70 -19.25
C ASN A 57 -4.49 -2.41 -19.17
N LEU A 58 -3.16 -2.51 -19.28
CA LEU A 58 -2.26 -1.36 -19.22
C LEU A 58 -2.59 -0.29 -20.27
N GLY A 59 -3.04 -0.68 -21.47
CA GLY A 59 -3.41 0.26 -22.54
C GLY A 59 -4.69 1.08 -22.32
N LEU A 60 -5.39 0.96 -21.20
CA LEU A 60 -6.58 1.76 -20.93
C LEU A 60 -6.18 3.24 -20.76
N LEU A 61 -6.74 4.13 -21.57
CA LEU A 61 -6.46 5.57 -21.53
C LEU A 61 -7.35 6.27 -20.48
N PRO A 62 -6.98 7.48 -19.99
CA PRO A 62 -7.73 8.18 -18.94
C PRO A 62 -9.24 8.30 -19.17
N TRP A 63 -9.68 8.77 -20.34
CA TRP A 63 -11.11 8.88 -20.67
C TRP A 63 -11.82 7.53 -20.66
N ALA A 64 -11.20 6.49 -21.24
CA ALA A 64 -11.77 5.14 -21.23
C ALA A 64 -11.84 4.57 -19.79
N GLU A 65 -10.82 4.82 -18.96
CA GLU A 65 -10.82 4.44 -17.54
C GLU A 65 -11.96 5.11 -16.78
N PHE A 66 -12.13 6.43 -16.95
CA PHE A 66 -13.24 7.18 -16.36
C PHE A 66 -14.60 6.64 -16.80
N LEU A 67 -14.82 6.49 -18.11
CA LEU A 67 -16.10 6.01 -18.64
C LEU A 67 -16.42 4.57 -18.24
N VAL A 68 -15.43 3.69 -18.10
CA VAL A 68 -15.65 2.33 -17.57
C VAL A 68 -16.06 2.37 -16.09
N TYR A 69 -15.48 3.26 -15.29
CA TYR A 69 -15.91 3.44 -13.90
C TYR A 69 -17.32 4.03 -13.83
N MET A 70 -17.62 5.05 -14.65
CA MET A 70 -18.95 5.65 -14.73
C MET A 70 -19.99 4.62 -15.17
N ALA A 71 -19.76 3.88 -16.27
CA ALA A 71 -20.70 2.86 -16.74
C ALA A 71 -20.95 1.75 -15.69
N ARG A 72 -19.90 1.35 -14.96
CA ARG A 72 -20.03 0.35 -13.88
C ARG A 72 -20.95 0.85 -12.78
N ASP A 73 -20.73 2.07 -12.31
CA ASP A 73 -21.48 2.58 -11.16
C ASP A 73 -22.84 3.13 -11.56
N ALA A 74 -23.03 3.61 -12.80
CA ALA A 74 -24.34 3.92 -13.39
C ALA A 74 -25.24 2.69 -13.40
N GLN A 75 -24.71 1.54 -13.85
CA GLN A 75 -25.43 0.28 -13.81
C GLN A 75 -25.87 -0.09 -12.39
N VAL A 76 -24.99 0.05 -11.39
CA VAL A 76 -25.32 -0.23 -9.98
C VAL A 76 -26.33 0.79 -9.45
N PHE A 77 -26.21 2.04 -9.87
CA PHE A 77 -27.07 3.13 -9.45
C PHE A 77 -28.51 2.89 -9.87
N GLU A 78 -28.76 2.62 -11.16
CA GLU A 78 -30.09 2.34 -11.67
C GLU A 78 -30.63 0.96 -11.23
N GLU A 79 -29.81 -0.09 -11.28
CA GLU A 79 -30.26 -1.46 -10.98
C GLU A 79 -30.56 -1.64 -9.48
N ARG A 80 -29.90 -0.87 -8.60
CA ARG A 80 -29.92 -1.14 -7.16
C ARG A 80 -30.17 0.09 -6.31
N ILE A 81 -29.44 1.19 -6.49
CA ILE A 81 -29.55 2.35 -5.59
C ILE A 81 -30.93 3.01 -5.72
N LEU A 82 -31.34 3.38 -6.93
CA LEU A 82 -32.63 4.06 -7.16
C LEU A 82 -33.85 3.24 -6.69
N PRO A 83 -33.94 1.91 -6.95
CA PRO A 83 -35.02 1.09 -6.41
C PRO A 83 -35.10 1.08 -4.88
N HIS A 84 -33.96 1.01 -4.19
CA HIS A 84 -33.96 1.01 -2.72
C HIS A 84 -34.33 2.39 -2.16
N LEU A 85 -33.86 3.47 -2.77
CA LEU A 85 -34.26 4.83 -2.40
C LEU A 85 -35.76 5.04 -2.61
N SER A 86 -36.31 4.57 -3.73
CA SER A 86 -37.75 4.67 -4.05
C SER A 86 -38.62 3.87 -3.07
N ALA A 87 -38.10 2.77 -2.53
CA ALA A 87 -38.75 1.97 -1.50
C ALA A 87 -38.62 2.56 -0.08
N GLY A 88 -38.01 3.73 0.08
CA GLY A 88 -37.81 4.38 1.38
C GLY A 88 -36.68 3.80 2.23
N ASN A 89 -35.86 2.90 1.67
CA ASN A 89 -34.74 2.31 2.40
C ASN A 89 -33.61 3.33 2.61
N ALA A 90 -32.82 3.14 3.66
CA ALA A 90 -31.52 3.79 3.78
C ALA A 90 -30.53 3.13 2.82
N VAL A 91 -29.84 3.90 1.98
CA VAL A 91 -28.77 3.40 1.11
C VAL A 91 -27.44 3.88 1.64
N ILE A 92 -26.49 2.95 1.82
CA ILE A 92 -25.09 3.25 2.15
C ILE A 92 -24.19 2.86 0.98
N ALA A 93 -23.50 3.85 0.42
CA ALA A 93 -22.54 3.69 -0.66
C ALA A 93 -21.09 3.62 -0.16
N ASP A 94 -20.32 2.66 -0.69
CA ASP A 94 -18.86 2.66 -0.62
C ASP A 94 -18.33 3.36 -1.89
N ARG A 95 -18.23 4.69 -1.82
CA ARG A 95 -17.97 5.63 -2.92
C ARG A 95 -19.16 5.87 -3.85
N PHE A 96 -19.37 7.14 -4.19
CA PHE A 96 -20.22 7.61 -5.27
C PHE A 96 -19.38 8.03 -6.49
N PHE A 97 -19.99 8.74 -7.44
CA PHE A 97 -19.33 9.21 -8.65
C PHE A 97 -18.22 10.24 -8.40
N TYR A 98 -18.20 10.93 -7.25
CA TYR A 98 -17.16 11.88 -6.85
C TYR A 98 -15.76 11.27 -6.96
N SER A 99 -15.58 10.06 -6.44
CA SER A 99 -14.36 9.26 -6.58
C SER A 99 -13.83 9.15 -8.02
N HIS A 100 -14.70 9.10 -9.03
CA HIS A 100 -14.28 8.93 -10.43
C HIS A 100 -13.92 10.25 -11.08
N VAL A 101 -14.65 11.32 -10.75
CA VAL A 101 -14.32 12.69 -11.16
C VAL A 101 -12.93 13.06 -10.63
N LEU A 102 -12.69 12.84 -9.33
CA LEU A 102 -11.39 13.14 -8.71
C LEU A 102 -10.26 12.24 -9.24
N LEU A 103 -10.53 10.96 -9.49
CA LEU A 103 -9.54 10.10 -10.14
C LEU A 103 -9.21 10.60 -11.55
N ALA A 104 -10.22 11.01 -12.33
CA ALA A 104 -10.05 11.53 -13.67
C ALA A 104 -9.27 12.85 -13.67
N ALA A 105 -9.56 13.75 -12.73
CA ALA A 105 -8.78 14.97 -12.50
C ALA A 105 -7.31 14.64 -12.16
N ALA A 106 -7.08 13.67 -11.27
CA ALA A 106 -5.73 13.20 -10.94
C ALA A 106 -5.02 12.49 -12.12
N ARG A 107 -5.75 12.16 -13.20
CA ARG A 107 -5.27 11.66 -14.50
C ARG A 107 -5.15 12.76 -15.57
N GLY A 108 -5.37 14.03 -15.21
CA GLY A 108 -5.28 15.18 -16.10
C GLY A 108 -6.53 15.42 -16.95
N LEU A 109 -7.69 14.83 -16.61
CA LEU A 109 -8.95 15.15 -17.28
C LEU A 109 -9.60 16.40 -16.64
N PRO A 110 -10.27 17.25 -17.45
CA PRO A 110 -10.92 18.46 -16.95
C PRO A 110 -12.13 18.12 -16.06
N VAL A 111 -12.13 18.67 -14.84
CA VAL A 111 -13.16 18.44 -13.81
C VAL A 111 -14.54 18.80 -14.34
N GLU A 112 -14.66 19.90 -15.07
CA GLU A 112 -15.92 20.44 -15.59
C GLU A 112 -16.61 19.43 -16.51
N ARG A 113 -15.84 18.78 -17.40
CA ARG A 113 -16.40 17.79 -18.34
C ARG A 113 -16.76 16.48 -17.63
N THR A 114 -15.91 16.02 -16.71
CA THR A 114 -16.20 14.80 -15.96
C THR A 114 -17.34 14.98 -14.97
N GLY A 115 -17.49 16.18 -14.39
CA GLY A 115 -18.58 16.58 -13.52
C GLY A 115 -19.91 16.66 -14.26
N ALA A 116 -19.93 17.24 -15.47
CA ALA A 116 -21.13 17.24 -16.30
C ALA A 116 -21.63 15.82 -16.63
N ILE A 117 -20.71 14.87 -16.88
CA ILE A 117 -21.07 13.46 -17.09
C ILE A 117 -21.62 12.85 -15.80
N MET A 118 -21.01 13.14 -14.64
CA MET A 118 -21.53 12.70 -13.35
C MET A 118 -22.97 13.18 -13.13
N GLU A 119 -23.24 14.47 -13.37
CA GLU A 119 -24.57 15.08 -13.21
C GLU A 119 -25.61 14.43 -14.13
N GLN A 120 -25.25 14.19 -15.40
CA GLN A 120 -26.12 13.49 -16.34
C GLN A 120 -26.43 12.06 -15.90
N VAL A 121 -25.42 11.32 -15.43
CA VAL A 121 -25.57 9.92 -15.00
C VAL A 121 -26.34 9.82 -13.68
N SER A 122 -26.17 10.77 -12.76
CA SER A 122 -26.89 10.75 -11.48
C SER A 122 -28.36 11.19 -11.63
N GLY A 123 -28.71 11.86 -12.72
CA GLY A 123 -30.07 12.37 -12.94
C GLY A 123 -30.51 13.36 -11.85
N GLY A 124 -29.55 14.09 -11.26
CA GLY A 124 -29.78 15.01 -10.14
C GLY A 124 -29.91 14.33 -8.77
N VAL A 125 -29.91 13.00 -8.69
CA VAL A 125 -29.96 12.28 -7.41
C VAL A 125 -28.55 12.17 -6.83
N LEU A 126 -28.32 12.93 -5.76
CA LEU A 126 -27.06 12.99 -5.03
C LEU A 126 -27.21 12.42 -3.61
N PRO A 127 -26.12 12.02 -2.94
CA PRO A 127 -26.17 11.64 -1.53
C PRO A 127 -26.73 12.76 -0.66
N ASP A 128 -27.58 12.39 0.29
CA ASP A 128 -28.07 13.25 1.36
C ASP A 128 -26.96 13.64 2.35
N LEU A 129 -25.98 12.75 2.52
CA LEU A 129 -24.83 12.91 3.40
C LEU A 129 -23.62 12.22 2.76
N VAL A 130 -22.48 12.89 2.75
CA VAL A 130 -21.19 12.34 2.35
C VAL A 130 -20.26 12.34 3.56
N VAL A 131 -19.88 11.16 4.04
CA VAL A 131 -18.90 10.98 5.10
C VAL A 131 -17.54 10.81 4.45
N TYR A 132 -16.73 11.86 4.45
CA TYR A 132 -15.37 11.81 3.94
C TYR A 132 -14.41 11.37 5.05
N CYS A 133 -13.92 10.13 4.96
CA CYS A 133 -12.94 9.59 5.89
C CYS A 133 -11.54 10.10 5.49
N ASP A 134 -11.09 11.20 6.10
CA ASP A 134 -9.78 11.76 5.84
C ASP A 134 -8.69 10.98 6.57
N VAL A 135 -7.61 10.74 5.85
CA VAL A 135 -6.40 10.12 6.37
C VAL A 135 -5.23 10.63 5.55
N ASP A 136 -4.11 10.91 6.20
CA ASP A 136 -2.91 11.29 5.49
C ASP A 136 -2.38 10.12 4.63
N ILE A 137 -1.61 10.50 3.62
CA ILE A 137 -0.98 9.60 2.64
C ILE A 137 -0.15 8.52 3.34
N HIS A 138 0.60 8.85 4.39
CA HIS A 138 1.51 7.93 5.07
C HIS A 138 0.73 6.88 5.87
N THR A 139 -0.22 7.30 6.71
CA THR A 139 -1.06 6.40 7.50
C THR A 139 -1.88 5.49 6.60
N SER A 140 -2.49 6.03 5.53
CA SER A 140 -3.26 5.23 4.57
C SER A 140 -2.43 4.11 3.94
N ARG A 141 -1.15 4.39 3.65
CA ARG A 141 -0.21 3.43 3.07
C ARG A 141 0.17 2.36 4.09
N VAL A 142 0.43 2.73 5.34
CA VAL A 142 0.73 1.78 6.41
C VAL A 142 -0.46 0.86 6.63
N ARG A 143 -1.67 1.40 6.79
CA ARG A 143 -2.92 0.62 6.93
C ARG A 143 -3.14 -0.33 5.75
N LYS A 144 -2.95 0.15 4.52
CA LYS A 144 -3.05 -0.72 3.33
C LYS A 144 -1.99 -1.82 3.35
N LYS A 145 -0.76 -1.50 3.75
CA LYS A 145 0.30 -2.51 3.79
C LYS A 145 0.05 -3.56 4.88
N ILE A 146 -0.52 -3.17 6.02
CA ILE A 146 -0.97 -4.08 7.08
C ILE A 146 -2.08 -4.98 6.55
N ALA A 147 -3.09 -4.43 5.86
CA ALA A 147 -4.15 -5.22 5.24
C ALA A 147 -3.58 -6.26 4.25
N ASP A 148 -2.67 -5.86 3.35
CA ASP A 148 -2.01 -6.79 2.43
C ASP A 148 -1.27 -7.92 3.18
N ILE A 149 -0.68 -7.61 4.34
CA ILE A 149 0.03 -8.60 5.18
C ILE A 149 -0.97 -9.59 5.79
N ILE A 150 -2.06 -9.10 6.38
CA ILE A 150 -3.06 -9.94 7.06
C ILE A 150 -3.82 -10.80 6.04
N GLU A 151 -4.20 -10.23 4.90
CA GLU A 151 -4.94 -10.91 3.84
C GLU A 151 -4.05 -11.82 2.98
N TYR A 152 -2.76 -11.93 3.32
CA TYR A 152 -1.83 -12.79 2.61
C TYR A 152 -1.73 -12.49 1.09
N ASP A 153 -1.98 -11.23 0.72
CA ASP A 153 -1.90 -10.77 -0.66
C ASP A 153 -0.43 -10.67 -1.08
N ASP A 154 -0.02 -11.57 -1.99
CA ASP A 154 1.32 -11.62 -2.57
C ASP A 154 1.60 -10.45 -3.54
N GLY A 155 0.66 -9.52 -3.68
CA GLY A 155 0.80 -8.27 -4.40
C GLY A 155 0.28 -8.34 -5.83
N ASP A 156 -0.94 -8.83 -6.04
CA ASP A 156 -1.66 -8.50 -7.29
C ASP A 156 -1.96 -7.00 -7.26
N PHE A 157 -1.12 -6.23 -7.94
CA PHE A 157 -1.27 -4.79 -8.00
C PHE A 157 -2.39 -4.49 -9.00
N GLY A 158 -3.56 -4.14 -8.48
CA GLY A 158 -4.62 -3.58 -9.30
C GLY A 158 -4.09 -2.38 -10.11
N ARG A 159 -4.68 -2.13 -11.28
CA ARG A 159 -4.25 -1.10 -12.24
C ARG A 159 -4.01 0.28 -11.61
N LYS A 160 -4.88 0.74 -10.70
CA LYS A 160 -4.70 2.02 -9.97
C LYS A 160 -3.38 2.07 -9.17
N GLY A 161 -2.89 0.92 -8.72
CA GLY A 161 -1.62 0.79 -8.02
C GLY A 161 -0.39 1.00 -8.89
N LEU A 162 -0.53 1.15 -10.22
CA LEU A 162 0.56 1.28 -11.19
C LEU A 162 1.09 2.70 -11.36
N THR A 163 0.32 3.74 -11.05
CA THR A 163 0.78 5.13 -11.19
C THR A 163 1.38 5.74 -9.95
N GLY A 164 1.32 5.03 -8.83
CA GLY A 164 1.96 5.46 -7.60
C GLY A 164 0.94 5.95 -6.60
N ILE A 165 1.36 6.85 -5.73
CA ILE A 165 0.56 7.33 -4.62
C ILE A 165 0.22 8.81 -4.70
N GLY A 166 0.90 9.58 -5.55
CA GLY A 166 0.55 10.97 -5.85
C GLY A 166 -0.86 11.13 -6.38
N VAL A 167 -1.34 10.17 -7.18
CA VAL A 167 -2.76 10.12 -7.62
C VAL A 167 -3.71 10.11 -6.42
N ARG A 168 -3.40 9.34 -5.36
CA ARG A 168 -4.23 9.33 -4.14
C ARG A 168 -4.11 10.63 -3.36
N ASN A 169 -2.93 11.24 -3.33
CA ASN A 169 -2.73 12.53 -2.67
C ASN A 169 -3.54 13.64 -3.35
N ARG A 170 -3.55 13.69 -4.69
CA ARG A 170 -4.41 14.60 -5.46
C ARG A 170 -5.90 14.35 -5.20
N MET A 171 -6.32 13.09 -5.16
CA MET A 171 -7.71 12.76 -4.81
C MET A 171 -8.07 13.23 -3.39
N ARG A 172 -7.17 13.07 -2.40
CA ARG A 172 -7.37 13.57 -1.03
C ARG A 172 -7.62 15.08 -1.04
N GLY A 173 -6.79 15.85 -1.74
CA GLY A 173 -6.98 17.30 -1.89
C GLY A 173 -8.34 17.66 -2.50
N GLY A 174 -8.71 17.01 -3.60
CA GLY A 174 -10.01 17.26 -4.23
C GLY A 174 -11.22 16.85 -3.38
N PHE A 175 -11.09 15.84 -2.50
CA PHE A 175 -12.17 15.54 -1.54
C PHE A 175 -12.29 16.60 -0.46
N LEU A 176 -11.18 17.14 0.04
CA LEU A 176 -11.19 18.23 1.01
C LEU A 176 -11.84 19.49 0.41
N GLU A 177 -11.48 19.83 -0.83
CA GLU A 177 -12.09 20.95 -1.57
C GLU A 177 -13.61 20.76 -1.75
N LEU A 178 -14.06 19.54 -2.11
CA LEU A 178 -15.50 19.24 -2.20
C LEU A 178 -16.19 19.37 -0.84
N ALA A 179 -15.57 18.87 0.23
CA ALA A 179 -16.14 18.95 1.58
C ALA A 179 -16.25 20.39 2.08
N GLU A 180 -15.26 21.24 1.78
CA GLU A 180 -15.29 22.67 2.10
C GLU A 180 -16.36 23.42 1.28
N SER A 181 -16.62 22.99 0.04
CA SER A 181 -17.57 23.64 -0.86
C SER A 181 -19.05 23.35 -0.56
N ASP A 182 -19.36 22.24 0.12
CA ASP A 182 -20.74 21.83 0.46
C ASP A 182 -20.80 21.24 1.89
N PRO A 183 -20.56 22.06 2.93
CA PRO A 183 -20.47 21.59 4.32
C PRO A 183 -21.80 21.07 4.90
N ASP A 184 -22.93 21.38 4.25
CA ASP A 184 -24.25 20.86 4.66
C ASP A 184 -24.40 19.38 4.32
N ARG A 185 -23.81 18.95 3.20
CA ARG A 185 -23.81 17.57 2.72
C ARG A 185 -22.59 16.79 3.16
N TRP A 186 -21.41 17.42 3.27
CA TRP A 186 -20.16 16.74 3.56
C TRP A 186 -19.76 16.84 5.03
N VAL A 187 -19.33 15.72 5.59
CA VAL A 187 -18.70 15.67 6.90
C VAL A 187 -17.33 15.03 6.76
N THR A 188 -16.30 15.80 7.08
CA THR A 188 -14.92 15.32 7.16
C THR A 188 -14.68 14.64 8.51
N VAL A 189 -14.21 13.40 8.46
CA VAL A 189 -13.92 12.56 9.62
C VAL A 189 -12.42 12.30 9.63
N GLU A 190 -11.69 12.94 10.56
CA GLU A 190 -10.25 12.71 10.73
C GLU A 190 -10.01 11.34 11.39
N ASN A 191 -9.43 10.41 10.62
CA ASN A 191 -9.22 9.02 11.05
C ASN A 191 -7.73 8.70 11.23
N VAL A 192 -7.05 9.53 12.02
CA VAL A 192 -5.64 9.36 12.42
C VAL A 192 -5.53 9.57 13.92
N GLY A 193 -4.83 8.68 14.63
CA GLY A 193 -4.63 8.85 16.08
C GLY A 193 -5.88 8.62 16.93
N VAL A 194 -6.93 8.03 16.37
CA VAL A 194 -8.20 7.74 17.08
C VAL A 194 -8.44 6.22 17.05
N THR A 195 -9.02 5.69 18.14
CA THR A 195 -9.42 4.28 18.22
C THR A 195 -10.53 3.97 17.22
N GLN A 196 -10.67 2.70 16.83
CA GLN A 196 -11.74 2.28 15.94
C GLN A 196 -13.12 2.49 16.59
N GLU A 197 -13.22 2.28 17.89
CA GLU A 197 -14.42 2.43 18.70
C GLU A 197 -14.88 3.89 18.72
N ASP A 198 -13.99 4.82 19.10
CA ASP A 198 -14.32 6.24 19.25
C ASP A 198 -14.71 6.86 17.90
N ILE A 199 -13.97 6.56 16.84
CA ILE A 199 -14.27 7.12 15.51
C ILE A 199 -15.56 6.53 14.93
N SER A 200 -15.88 5.26 15.22
CA SER A 200 -17.15 4.65 14.82
C SER A 200 -18.33 5.27 15.57
N GLU A 201 -18.16 5.56 16.86
CA GLU A 201 -19.18 6.23 17.66
C GLU A 201 -19.42 7.66 17.16
N TYR A 202 -18.37 8.42 16.91
CA TYR A 202 -18.49 9.77 16.33
C TYR A 202 -19.25 9.78 14.99
N VAL A 203 -18.88 8.91 14.06
CA VAL A 203 -19.59 8.81 12.77
C VAL A 203 -21.05 8.43 12.97
N TRP A 204 -21.34 7.51 13.89
CA TRP A 204 -22.72 7.16 14.23
C TRP A 204 -23.51 8.35 14.77
N GLN A 205 -22.92 9.15 15.67
CA GLN A 205 -23.58 10.34 16.21
C GLN A 205 -23.94 11.35 15.11
N VAL A 206 -23.02 11.60 14.19
CA VAL A 206 -23.24 12.46 13.02
C VAL A 206 -24.37 11.91 12.14
N VAL A 207 -24.31 10.63 11.78
CA VAL A 207 -25.28 9.99 10.88
C VAL A 207 -26.67 9.94 11.52
N SER A 208 -26.77 9.55 12.79
CA SER A 208 -28.04 9.45 13.51
C SER A 208 -28.73 10.80 13.67
N LYS A 209 -27.97 11.87 13.94
CA LYS A 209 -28.50 13.24 13.97
C LYS A 209 -29.09 13.66 12.62
N LYS A 210 -28.36 13.44 11.52
CA LYS A 210 -28.83 13.74 10.16
C LYS A 210 -30.08 12.92 9.77
N LEU A 211 -30.18 11.67 10.26
CA LEU A 211 -31.37 10.83 10.07
C LEU A 211 -32.58 11.36 10.84
N ALA A 212 -32.40 11.85 12.07
CA ALA A 212 -33.46 12.47 12.85
C ALA A 212 -33.96 13.78 12.23
N GLU A 213 -33.05 14.62 11.72
CA GLU A 213 -33.41 15.86 10.98
C GLU A 213 -34.27 15.57 9.75
N LYS A 214 -34.12 14.38 9.14
CA LYS A 214 -34.92 13.91 8.00
C LYS A 214 -36.15 13.08 8.40
N GLY A 215 -36.43 12.93 9.70
CA GLY A 215 -37.57 12.17 10.22
C GLY A 215 -37.47 10.64 10.00
N LEU A 216 -36.26 10.12 9.76
CA LEU A 216 -36.01 8.69 9.50
C LEU A 216 -35.56 7.92 10.75
N LEU A 217 -35.32 8.64 11.84
CA LEU A 217 -35.00 8.11 13.15
C LEU A 217 -35.72 8.97 14.19
N LYS A 218 -36.28 8.38 15.26
CA LYS A 218 -36.86 9.21 16.31
C LYS A 218 -35.76 10.01 16.99
N THR A 219 -36.06 11.24 17.39
CA THR A 219 -35.09 12.11 18.07
C THR A 219 -34.51 11.46 19.33
N GLU A 220 -35.30 10.64 20.02
CA GLU A 220 -34.90 9.86 21.22
C GLU A 220 -33.90 8.73 20.91
N GLU A 221 -33.91 8.23 19.68
CA GLU A 221 -33.03 7.16 19.19
C GLU A 221 -31.76 7.72 18.52
N ALA A 222 -31.73 9.04 18.28
CA ALA A 222 -30.58 9.75 17.74
C ALA A 222 -29.61 10.17 18.85
N ALA A 223 -28.35 10.38 18.48
CA ALA A 223 -27.39 10.93 19.42
C ALA A 223 -27.82 12.32 19.91
N SER A 224 -27.89 12.49 21.23
CA SER A 224 -28.23 13.76 21.88
C SER A 224 -27.13 14.81 21.73
N GLU A 225 -25.88 14.37 21.64
CA GLU A 225 -24.69 15.21 21.47
C GLU A 225 -23.71 14.52 20.50
N ILE A 226 -22.99 15.33 19.72
CA ILE A 226 -21.86 14.87 18.90
C ILE A 226 -20.59 15.13 19.69
N VAL A 227 -19.96 14.07 20.17
CA VAL A 227 -18.70 14.11 20.92
C VAL A 227 -17.55 13.88 19.94
N THR A 228 -16.73 14.90 19.74
CA THR A 228 -15.54 14.78 18.89
C THR A 228 -14.51 13.89 19.59
N PRO A 229 -13.99 12.85 18.93
CA PRO A 229 -13.08 11.91 19.56
C PRO A 229 -11.73 12.57 19.86
N LYS A 230 -11.09 12.15 20.96
CA LYS A 230 -9.76 12.63 21.31
C LYS A 230 -8.72 12.03 20.38
N VAL A 231 -7.99 12.89 19.68
CA VAL A 231 -6.89 12.49 18.79
C VAL A 231 -5.58 12.35 19.58
N PHE A 232 -4.91 11.21 19.43
CA PHE A 232 -3.53 11.02 19.85
C PHE A 232 -2.56 11.48 18.77
N GLU A 233 -1.79 12.53 19.06
CA GLU A 233 -0.77 13.04 18.16
C GLU A 233 0.61 12.44 18.50
N PRO A 234 1.18 11.59 17.63
CA PRO A 234 2.44 10.89 17.91
C PRO A 234 3.66 11.79 17.64
N LYS A 235 3.92 12.81 18.47
CA LYS A 235 5.00 13.79 18.24
C LYS A 235 6.20 13.63 19.18
N ILE A 236 7.41 13.69 18.62
CA ILE A 236 8.66 13.86 19.38
C ILE A 236 8.90 15.32 19.79
N SER A 237 9.80 15.53 20.74
CA SER A 237 10.23 16.86 21.19
C SER A 237 10.90 17.66 20.08
N ALA A 238 10.70 18.98 20.09
CA ALA A 238 11.41 19.89 19.19
C ALA A 238 12.87 20.11 19.63
N GLY A 239 13.70 20.57 18.69
CA GLY A 239 15.09 20.96 18.95
C GLY A 239 16.02 19.80 19.29
N LEU A 240 15.81 18.62 18.69
CA LEU A 240 16.75 17.51 18.79
C LEU A 240 17.91 17.74 17.82
N GLU A 241 19.13 17.77 18.33
CA GLU A 241 20.36 17.80 17.54
C GLU A 241 20.79 16.34 17.26
N LEU A 242 20.93 15.96 15.99
CA LEU A 242 21.32 14.60 15.62
C LEU A 242 22.74 14.58 15.06
N PRO A 243 23.66 13.78 15.63
CA PRO A 243 23.41 12.60 16.47
C PRO A 243 23.57 12.79 17.99
N GLU A 244 23.60 14.01 18.53
CA GLU A 244 23.79 14.23 19.97
C GLU A 244 22.62 13.72 20.85
N ASP A 245 21.37 13.92 20.40
CA ASP A 245 20.14 13.59 21.14
C ASP A 245 19.57 12.20 20.80
N VAL A 246 20.43 11.25 20.43
CA VAL A 246 20.02 9.95 19.89
C VAL A 246 19.23 9.09 20.88
N ASP A 247 19.68 9.01 22.13
CA ASP A 247 18.97 8.27 23.18
C ASP A 247 17.58 8.87 23.46
N LYS A 248 17.49 10.20 23.43
CA LYS A 248 16.22 10.92 23.61
C LYS A 248 15.26 10.63 22.46
N LEU A 249 15.72 10.75 21.21
CA LEU A 249 14.91 10.43 20.03
C LEU A 249 14.39 8.99 20.06
N VAL A 250 15.28 8.03 20.35
CA VAL A 250 14.92 6.60 20.40
C VAL A 250 13.94 6.34 21.55
N GLY A 251 14.20 6.90 22.73
CA GLY A 251 13.32 6.79 23.89
C GLY A 251 11.91 7.34 23.60
N GLU A 252 11.82 8.54 23.02
CA GLU A 252 10.55 9.15 22.64
C GLU A 252 9.83 8.35 21.56
N PHE A 253 10.53 7.89 20.52
CA PHE A 253 9.94 7.06 19.46
C PHE A 253 9.27 5.79 20.02
N TYR A 254 9.97 5.03 20.86
CA TYR A 254 9.41 3.81 21.45
C TYR A 254 8.33 4.11 22.50
N ALA A 255 8.44 5.20 23.26
CA ALA A 255 7.39 5.64 24.18
C ALA A 255 6.10 6.02 23.44
N ILE A 256 6.21 6.65 22.26
CA ILE A 256 5.08 6.94 21.39
C ILE A 256 4.46 5.63 20.90
N LEU A 257 5.25 4.69 20.37
CA LEU A 257 4.73 3.40 19.90
C LEU A 257 4.02 2.61 21.01
N ASP A 258 4.57 2.62 22.23
CA ASP A 258 3.97 1.97 23.40
C ASP A 258 2.57 2.52 23.73
N LYS A 259 2.41 3.84 23.68
CA LYS A 259 1.11 4.52 23.87
C LYS A 259 0.17 4.27 22.69
N TYR A 260 0.71 4.26 21.46
CA TYR A 260 -0.07 4.04 20.25
C TYR A 260 -0.65 2.62 20.16
N VAL A 261 -0.14 1.66 20.94
CA VAL A 261 -0.74 0.32 21.04
C VAL A 261 -2.20 0.37 21.45
N ASP A 262 -2.57 1.33 22.32
CA ASP A 262 -3.95 1.48 22.80
C ASP A 262 -4.84 2.20 21.77
N VAL A 263 -4.24 2.80 20.72
CA VAL A 263 -4.93 3.48 19.62
C VAL A 263 -5.09 2.53 18.42
N ASP A 264 -3.99 1.97 17.92
CA ASP A 264 -3.95 0.95 16.87
C ASP A 264 -2.68 0.10 17.02
N ASP A 265 -2.83 -1.06 17.65
CA ASP A 265 -1.74 -2.01 17.92
C ASP A 265 -1.08 -2.54 16.65
N ARG A 266 -1.80 -2.64 15.53
CA ARG A 266 -1.26 -3.04 14.22
C ARG A 266 -0.29 -2.02 13.68
N ILE A 267 -0.55 -0.73 13.87
CA ILE A 267 0.35 0.36 13.47
C ILE A 267 1.64 0.26 14.27
N SER A 268 1.58 0.08 15.59
CA SER A 268 2.79 -0.11 16.42
C SER A 268 3.60 -1.35 16.00
N ALA A 269 2.92 -2.49 15.78
CA ALA A 269 3.57 -3.72 15.30
C ALA A 269 4.27 -3.52 13.94
N TYR A 270 3.66 -2.74 13.03
CA TYR A 270 4.25 -2.48 11.72
C TYR A 270 5.51 -1.60 11.79
N HIS A 271 5.53 -0.62 12.70
CA HIS A 271 6.64 0.32 12.83
C HIS A 271 7.92 -0.35 13.36
N ILE A 272 7.84 -1.48 14.05
CA ILE A 272 9.02 -2.26 14.47
C ILE A 272 9.47 -3.34 13.46
N ASN A 273 8.87 -3.42 12.28
CA ASN A 273 9.26 -4.39 11.24
C ASN A 273 10.72 -4.20 10.78
N GLY A 274 11.54 -5.24 10.89
CA GLY A 274 12.94 -5.24 10.44
C GLY A 274 13.90 -4.42 11.31
N VAL A 275 13.46 -4.01 12.51
CA VAL A 275 14.24 -3.20 13.45
C VAL A 275 14.91 -4.11 14.48
N ASP A 276 16.24 -4.18 14.46
CA ASP A 276 17.02 -5.11 15.27
C ASP A 276 17.50 -4.44 16.56
N MET A 277 16.57 -4.13 17.47
CA MET A 277 16.85 -3.38 18.72
C MET A 277 16.10 -3.99 19.92
N PRO A 278 16.65 -3.93 21.15
CA PRO A 278 15.99 -4.45 22.36
C PRO A 278 14.60 -3.86 22.63
N GLN A 279 14.41 -2.55 22.39
CA GLN A 279 13.11 -1.89 22.55
C GLN A 279 12.07 -2.43 21.57
N ALA A 280 12.48 -2.76 20.33
CA ALA A 280 11.62 -3.41 19.36
C ALA A 280 11.27 -4.84 19.80
N ASP A 281 12.21 -5.60 20.35
CA ASP A 281 11.95 -6.95 20.87
C ASP A 281 10.96 -6.97 22.02
N ARG A 282 11.02 -5.99 22.93
CA ARG A 282 10.02 -5.82 23.99
C ARG A 282 8.61 -5.63 23.40
N LEU A 283 8.47 -4.78 22.38
CA LEU A 283 7.17 -4.57 21.70
C LEU A 283 6.71 -5.82 20.94
N ARG A 284 7.62 -6.56 20.29
CA ARG A 284 7.30 -7.85 19.65
C ARG A 284 6.71 -8.82 20.67
N GLY A 285 7.35 -8.96 21.83
CA GLY A 285 6.87 -9.80 22.92
C GLY A 285 5.47 -9.40 23.43
N LYS A 286 5.20 -8.10 23.57
CA LYS A 286 3.88 -7.57 23.97
C LYS A 286 2.79 -7.83 22.91
N LEU A 287 3.15 -7.80 21.63
CA LEU A 287 2.19 -7.81 20.51
C LEU A 287 2.06 -9.18 19.83
N LYS A 288 2.93 -10.16 20.08
CA LYS A 288 2.93 -11.46 19.38
C LYS A 288 1.59 -12.21 19.46
N GLU A 289 0.87 -12.10 20.57
CA GLU A 289 -0.43 -12.78 20.71
C GLU A 289 -1.56 -12.07 19.99
N LYS A 290 -1.57 -10.73 20.02
CA LYS A 290 -2.59 -9.91 19.35
C LYS A 290 -2.36 -9.79 17.85
N GLN A 291 -1.10 -9.70 17.43
CA GLN A 291 -0.67 -9.39 16.06
C GLN A 291 0.36 -10.39 15.50
N PRO A 292 0.16 -11.72 15.61
CA PRO A 292 1.15 -12.74 15.24
C PRO A 292 1.61 -12.61 13.79
N THR A 293 0.68 -12.35 12.87
CA THR A 293 0.95 -12.21 11.44
C THR A 293 1.88 -11.03 11.12
N ILE A 294 1.67 -9.88 11.75
CA ILE A 294 2.50 -8.67 11.54
C ILE A 294 3.88 -8.89 12.18
N ILE A 295 3.94 -9.49 13.37
CA ILE A 295 5.20 -9.82 14.04
C ILE A 295 6.03 -10.79 13.19
N ALA A 296 5.45 -11.91 12.73
CA ALA A 296 6.12 -12.87 11.85
C ALA A 296 6.62 -12.21 10.56
N TYR A 297 5.80 -11.34 9.94
CA TYR A 297 6.21 -10.57 8.75
C TYR A 297 7.42 -9.67 9.03
N GLY A 298 7.44 -9.08 10.23
CA GLY A 298 8.44 -8.13 10.71
C GLY A 298 9.80 -8.72 11.05
N LEU A 299 9.93 -10.04 11.20
CA LEU A 299 11.19 -10.71 11.52
C LEU A 299 12.20 -10.71 10.36
N GLN A 300 11.84 -10.20 9.17
CA GLN A 300 12.78 -10.13 8.05
C GLN A 300 13.98 -9.22 8.36
N ASN A 301 15.20 -9.75 8.20
CA ASN A 301 16.47 -9.09 8.53
C ASN A 301 16.69 -8.80 10.04
N VAL A 302 16.08 -9.57 10.93
CA VAL A 302 16.28 -9.49 12.40
C VAL A 302 16.93 -10.79 12.87
N ASN A 303 18.09 -10.73 13.55
CA ASN A 303 18.90 -11.92 13.86
C ASN A 303 19.25 -12.07 15.35
N THR A 304 18.38 -11.62 16.24
CA THR A 304 18.50 -11.83 17.69
C THR A 304 17.98 -13.21 18.13
N ASP A 305 18.43 -13.68 19.29
CA ASP A 305 17.95 -14.93 19.91
C ASP A 305 16.43 -14.89 20.14
N THR A 306 15.91 -13.73 20.56
CA THR A 306 14.49 -13.42 20.69
C THR A 306 13.74 -13.58 19.36
N ALA A 307 14.30 -13.08 18.25
CA ALA A 307 13.72 -13.26 16.93
C ALA A 307 13.72 -14.73 16.49
N TRP A 308 14.76 -15.50 16.80
CA TRP A 308 14.78 -16.95 16.55
C TRP A 308 13.76 -17.72 17.37
N ALA A 309 13.62 -17.40 18.66
CA ALA A 309 12.56 -17.96 19.50
C ALA A 309 11.16 -17.68 18.91
N LEU A 310 10.90 -16.43 18.49
CA LEU A 310 9.65 -16.04 17.83
C LEU A 310 9.41 -16.78 16.51
N ARG A 311 10.45 -17.03 15.69
CA ARG A 311 10.30 -17.81 14.46
C ARG A 311 9.85 -19.24 14.74
N ARG A 312 10.43 -19.89 15.76
CA ARG A 312 10.06 -21.25 16.16
C ARG A 312 8.63 -21.28 16.72
N GLU A 313 8.31 -20.34 17.60
CA GLU A 313 6.98 -20.21 18.19
C GLU A 313 5.88 -19.96 17.14
N LEU A 314 6.13 -19.09 16.18
CA LEU A 314 5.16 -18.71 15.16
C LEU A 314 5.18 -19.62 13.92
N ALA A 315 6.05 -20.63 13.84
CA ALA A 315 6.18 -21.48 12.66
C ALA A 315 4.89 -22.23 12.33
N GLU A 316 4.13 -22.67 13.34
CA GLU A 316 2.86 -23.37 13.14
C GLU A 316 1.71 -22.41 12.79
N ARG A 317 1.66 -21.24 13.46
CA ARG A 317 0.58 -20.25 13.28
C ARG A 317 0.74 -19.41 12.02
N GLU A 318 1.98 -19.04 11.68
CA GLU A 318 2.34 -18.08 10.62
C GLU A 318 3.43 -18.64 9.67
N PRO A 319 3.33 -19.90 9.19
CA PRO A 319 4.41 -20.60 8.47
C PRO A 319 4.91 -19.83 7.25
N ARG A 320 4.00 -19.17 6.53
CA ARG A 320 4.34 -18.38 5.33
C ARG A 320 5.24 -17.20 5.65
N TYR A 321 4.98 -16.48 6.73
CA TYR A 321 5.78 -15.32 7.10
C TYR A 321 7.07 -15.70 7.81
N VAL A 322 7.06 -16.79 8.57
CA VAL A 322 8.31 -17.39 9.08
C VAL A 322 9.22 -17.78 7.91
N ALA A 323 8.75 -18.54 6.93
CA ALA A 323 9.54 -18.90 5.74
C ALA A 323 10.04 -17.65 4.96
N ARG A 324 9.19 -16.63 4.80
CA ARG A 324 9.58 -15.35 4.17
C ARG A 324 10.69 -14.64 4.95
N SER A 325 10.66 -14.69 6.28
CA SER A 325 11.63 -14.01 7.14
C SER A 325 13.04 -14.58 7.01
N LEU A 326 13.17 -15.83 6.55
CA LEU A 326 14.45 -16.51 6.31
C LEU A 326 15.17 -16.00 5.06
N ALA A 327 14.54 -15.19 4.21
CA ALA A 327 15.18 -14.62 3.04
C ALA A 327 16.41 -13.77 3.42
N GLY A 328 17.58 -14.12 2.86
CA GLY A 328 18.87 -13.49 3.19
C GLY A 328 19.58 -14.11 4.40
N MET A 329 18.95 -15.03 5.13
CA MET A 329 19.60 -15.84 6.17
C MET A 329 20.37 -17.00 5.53
N PRO A 330 21.50 -17.44 6.12
CA PRO A 330 22.30 -18.55 5.62
C PRO A 330 21.50 -19.82 5.29
N LEU A 331 22.07 -20.68 4.45
CA LEU A 331 21.51 -22.01 4.12
C LEU A 331 22.17 -23.09 4.98
N GLU A 332 22.22 -22.84 6.28
CA GLU A 332 22.77 -23.73 7.31
C GLU A 332 22.06 -23.46 8.66
N GLY A 333 22.28 -24.35 9.63
CA GLY A 333 21.71 -24.27 10.98
C GLY A 333 20.19 -24.09 11.01
N ASP A 334 19.70 -23.36 12.02
CA ASP A 334 18.27 -23.09 12.25
C ASP A 334 17.54 -22.54 11.00
N ALA A 335 18.24 -21.76 10.18
CA ALA A 335 17.67 -21.15 8.99
C ALA A 335 17.38 -22.19 7.91
N LEU A 336 18.24 -23.20 7.74
CA LEU A 336 18.00 -24.31 6.82
C LEU A 336 16.96 -25.26 7.41
N ASP A 337 17.05 -25.57 8.70
CA ASP A 337 16.14 -26.48 9.38
C ASP A 337 14.69 -26.01 9.28
N LEU A 338 14.43 -24.72 9.53
CA LEU A 338 13.10 -24.15 9.33
C LEU A 338 12.64 -24.17 7.88
N ARG A 339 13.54 -23.94 6.89
CA ARG A 339 13.16 -24.06 5.47
C ARG A 339 12.76 -25.49 5.13
N MET A 340 13.51 -26.49 5.63
CA MET A 340 13.22 -27.90 5.41
C MET A 340 11.92 -28.32 6.08
N ALA A 341 11.66 -27.86 7.31
CA ALA A 341 10.40 -28.12 8.01
C ALA A 341 9.18 -27.50 7.31
N LEU A 342 9.35 -26.34 6.67
CA LEU A 342 8.27 -25.57 6.04
C LEU A 342 8.09 -25.85 4.55
N LYS A 343 8.99 -26.63 3.92
CA LYS A 343 9.01 -26.81 2.45
C LYS A 343 7.72 -27.44 1.93
N ASP A 344 7.12 -28.36 2.69
CA ASP A 344 5.89 -29.05 2.30
C ASP A 344 4.62 -28.30 2.75
N VAL A 345 4.75 -27.40 3.72
CA VAL A 345 3.63 -26.59 4.26
C VAL A 345 3.42 -25.32 3.44
N VAL A 346 4.51 -24.60 3.12
CA VAL A 346 4.49 -23.32 2.39
C VAL A 346 5.57 -23.29 1.29
N PRO A 347 5.54 -24.24 0.32
CA PRO A 347 6.60 -24.44 -0.68
C PRO A 347 6.95 -23.16 -1.46
N LYS A 348 5.94 -22.35 -1.79
CA LYS A 348 6.12 -21.07 -2.51
C LYS A 348 6.92 -20.05 -1.70
N ALA A 349 6.68 -19.95 -0.39
CA ALA A 349 7.40 -19.02 0.48
C ALA A 349 8.84 -19.48 0.71
N VAL A 350 9.04 -20.79 0.92
CA VAL A 350 10.37 -21.39 1.03
C VAL A 350 11.17 -21.16 -0.25
N ALA A 351 10.60 -21.47 -1.43
CA ALA A 351 11.26 -21.22 -2.71
C ALA A 351 11.66 -19.75 -2.90
N LYS A 352 10.76 -18.80 -2.59
CA LYS A 352 11.06 -17.36 -2.63
C LYS A 352 12.18 -16.96 -1.67
N SER A 353 12.31 -17.63 -0.52
CA SER A 353 13.36 -17.35 0.48
C SER A 353 14.78 -17.68 0.00
N LEU A 354 14.89 -18.54 -1.02
CA LEU A 354 16.16 -18.94 -1.63
C LEU A 354 16.74 -17.89 -2.58
N LYS A 355 16.06 -16.75 -2.80
CA LYS A 355 16.61 -15.67 -3.63
C LYS A 355 18.04 -15.32 -3.22
N ASP A 356 18.85 -14.90 -4.20
CA ASP A 356 20.24 -14.49 -4.02
C ASP A 356 21.23 -15.63 -3.66
N PHE A 357 20.77 -16.88 -3.40
CA PHE A 357 21.65 -18.03 -3.19
C PHE A 357 21.88 -18.85 -4.47
N GLU A 358 23.15 -19.07 -4.80
CA GLU A 358 23.60 -19.96 -5.89
C GLU A 358 24.60 -21.00 -5.37
N CYS A 359 24.09 -21.95 -4.59
CA CYS A 359 24.84 -23.12 -4.13
C CYS A 359 24.05 -24.41 -4.41
N GLU A 360 24.73 -25.56 -4.34
CA GLU A 360 24.13 -26.88 -4.62
C GLU A 360 22.83 -27.11 -3.83
N THR A 361 22.83 -26.83 -2.52
CA THR A 361 21.65 -26.93 -1.65
C THR A 361 20.48 -26.10 -2.19
N SER A 362 20.72 -24.83 -2.55
CA SER A 362 19.67 -23.95 -3.08
C SER A 362 19.15 -24.38 -4.44
N ILE A 363 20.01 -24.93 -5.31
CA ILE A 363 19.64 -25.39 -6.66
C ILE A 363 18.81 -26.66 -6.56
N ASN A 364 19.23 -27.62 -5.72
CA ASN A 364 18.51 -28.88 -5.50
C ASN A 364 17.14 -28.63 -4.88
N LEU A 365 17.06 -27.76 -3.85
CA LEU A 365 15.78 -27.42 -3.25
C LEU A 365 14.83 -26.70 -4.22
N ARG A 366 15.34 -25.83 -5.12
CA ARG A 366 14.51 -25.24 -6.18
C ARG A 366 14.00 -26.27 -7.18
N ARG A 367 14.80 -27.27 -7.53
CA ARG A 367 14.39 -28.35 -8.43
C ARG A 367 13.29 -29.20 -7.80
N GLU A 368 13.45 -29.55 -6.53
CA GLU A 368 12.45 -30.27 -5.73
C GLU A 368 11.13 -29.50 -5.65
N LEU A 369 11.19 -28.20 -5.32
CA LEU A 369 10.02 -27.34 -5.14
C LEU A 369 9.35 -26.90 -6.45
N PHE A 370 9.96 -27.15 -7.62
CA PHE A 370 9.41 -26.68 -8.88
C PHE A 370 8.04 -27.32 -9.20
N ASP A 371 7.82 -28.53 -8.70
CA ASP A 371 6.58 -29.23 -8.96
C ASP A 371 5.38 -28.72 -8.19
N THR A 372 5.62 -28.36 -6.93
CA THR A 372 4.60 -27.84 -6.00
C THR A 372 4.48 -26.32 -6.01
N ALA A 373 5.55 -25.59 -6.36
CA ALA A 373 5.56 -24.12 -6.32
C ALA A 373 6.39 -23.46 -7.45
N PRO A 374 6.00 -23.68 -8.73
CA PRO A 374 6.75 -23.15 -9.87
C PRO A 374 6.87 -21.62 -9.85
N GLU A 375 5.85 -20.87 -9.43
CA GLU A 375 5.94 -19.40 -9.36
C GLU A 375 6.94 -18.94 -8.31
N GLY A 376 6.98 -19.62 -7.15
CA GLY A 376 7.92 -19.33 -6.07
C GLY A 376 9.36 -19.56 -6.51
N VAL A 377 9.59 -20.69 -7.20
CA VAL A 377 10.90 -21.01 -7.77
C VAL A 377 11.30 -19.98 -8.82
N LEU A 378 10.46 -19.68 -9.80
CA LEU A 378 10.77 -18.69 -10.84
C LEU A 378 11.08 -17.31 -10.26
N MET A 379 10.31 -16.85 -9.26
CA MET A 379 10.58 -15.57 -8.60
C MET A 379 11.90 -15.54 -7.82
N SER A 380 12.45 -16.69 -7.44
CA SER A 380 13.77 -16.81 -6.81
C SER A 380 14.93 -16.74 -7.80
N LEU A 381 14.66 -16.86 -9.11
CA LEU A 381 15.70 -16.93 -10.15
C LEU A 381 16.23 -15.57 -10.65
N LYS A 382 15.75 -14.46 -10.07
CA LYS A 382 16.08 -13.11 -10.54
C LYS A 382 17.60 -12.90 -10.58
N GLY A 383 18.12 -12.54 -11.75
CA GLY A 383 19.56 -12.30 -11.98
C GLY A 383 20.40 -13.54 -12.32
N PHE A 384 19.89 -14.77 -12.21
CA PHE A 384 20.66 -15.96 -12.61
C PHE A 384 20.52 -16.22 -14.11
N ASP A 385 21.60 -16.00 -14.86
CA ASP A 385 21.70 -16.25 -16.31
C ASP A 385 22.53 -17.51 -16.62
N THR A 386 22.24 -18.59 -15.91
CA THR A 386 22.95 -19.89 -16.00
C THR A 386 22.08 -20.98 -16.60
N ASP A 387 22.69 -22.06 -17.09
CA ASP A 387 21.98 -23.15 -17.77
C ASP A 387 20.93 -23.82 -16.86
N TRP A 388 21.26 -24.05 -15.58
CA TRP A 388 20.31 -24.63 -14.62
C TRP A 388 19.11 -23.71 -14.37
N ALA A 389 19.30 -22.39 -14.34
CA ALA A 389 18.21 -21.44 -14.17
C ALA A 389 17.32 -21.39 -15.43
N TRP A 390 17.94 -21.48 -16.62
CA TRP A 390 17.22 -21.59 -17.89
C TRP A 390 16.46 -22.90 -18.04
N GLU A 391 16.98 -24.02 -17.52
CA GLU A 391 16.28 -25.30 -17.42
C GLU A 391 14.92 -25.11 -16.73
N LEU A 392 14.91 -24.45 -15.57
CA LEU A 392 13.69 -24.18 -14.80
C LEU A 392 12.77 -23.17 -15.48
N ARG A 393 13.29 -22.10 -16.08
CA ARG A 393 12.47 -21.14 -16.86
C ARG A 393 11.79 -21.82 -18.05
N ASN A 394 12.47 -22.71 -18.74
CA ASN A 394 11.93 -23.44 -19.90
C ASN A 394 10.83 -24.43 -19.48
N LYS A 395 10.90 -25.00 -18.27
CA LYS A 395 9.80 -25.81 -17.71
C LYS A 395 8.52 -25.01 -17.51
N CYS A 396 8.57 -23.68 -17.35
CA CYS A 396 7.37 -22.84 -17.30
C CYS A 396 6.56 -22.93 -18.61
N GLY A 397 7.13 -23.25 -19.76
CA GLY A 397 6.31 -23.50 -20.97
C GLY A 397 5.27 -24.62 -20.80
N LYS A 398 5.48 -25.52 -19.83
CA LYS A 398 4.55 -26.61 -19.47
C LYS A 398 3.57 -26.24 -18.35
N LYS A 399 3.78 -25.12 -17.64
CA LYS A 399 2.95 -24.67 -16.50
C LYS A 399 2.49 -23.23 -16.71
N PHE A 400 1.25 -22.88 -16.37
CA PHE A 400 0.74 -21.53 -16.68
C PHE A 400 1.26 -20.45 -15.70
N CYS A 401 2.54 -20.05 -15.80
CA CYS A 401 3.26 -19.18 -14.85
C CYS A 401 3.86 -17.89 -15.48
N ALA A 402 3.20 -17.31 -16.49
CA ALA A 402 3.72 -16.19 -17.29
C ALA A 402 4.19 -14.96 -16.47
N GLU A 403 3.48 -14.64 -15.39
CA GLU A 403 3.77 -13.49 -14.52
C GLU A 403 5.08 -13.69 -13.73
N ALA A 404 5.24 -14.87 -13.13
CA ALA A 404 6.48 -15.24 -12.43
C ALA A 404 7.65 -15.41 -13.40
N LEU A 405 7.40 -15.92 -14.61
CA LEU A 405 8.41 -16.01 -15.66
C LEU A 405 8.92 -14.61 -16.05
N ALA A 406 8.04 -13.63 -16.27
CA ALA A 406 8.44 -12.26 -16.58
C ALA A 406 9.33 -11.66 -15.47
N GLU A 407 8.94 -11.84 -14.21
CA GLU A 407 9.73 -11.37 -13.07
C GLU A 407 11.07 -12.09 -12.90
N SER A 408 11.15 -13.38 -13.23
CA SER A 408 12.38 -14.17 -13.13
C SER A 408 13.53 -13.66 -14.02
N LEU A 409 13.19 -12.87 -15.05
CA LEU A 409 14.15 -12.31 -16.01
C LEU A 409 14.80 -11.02 -15.49
N SER A 410 14.35 -10.46 -14.37
CA SER A 410 14.97 -9.27 -13.75
C SER A 410 16.49 -9.38 -13.71
N LYS A 411 17.18 -8.27 -14.04
CA LYS A 411 18.65 -8.16 -14.14
C LYS A 411 19.32 -8.95 -15.28
N ILE A 412 18.57 -9.62 -16.17
CA ILE A 412 19.13 -10.35 -17.33
C ILE A 412 18.86 -9.57 -18.62
N ASP A 413 19.93 -9.04 -19.24
CA ASP A 413 19.88 -8.19 -20.44
C ASP A 413 20.42 -8.90 -21.70
N THR A 414 19.96 -10.13 -21.96
CA THR A 414 20.42 -10.91 -23.11
C THR A 414 19.34 -11.04 -24.19
N PRO A 415 19.72 -11.29 -25.47
CA PRO A 415 18.75 -11.51 -26.56
C PRO A 415 17.75 -12.63 -26.24
N LYS A 416 18.20 -13.68 -25.52
CA LYS A 416 17.37 -14.79 -25.06
C LYS A 416 16.28 -14.32 -24.07
N ALA A 417 16.63 -13.49 -23.09
CA ALA A 417 15.67 -12.90 -22.16
C ALA A 417 14.69 -11.95 -22.86
N TRP A 418 15.19 -11.11 -23.79
CA TRP A 418 14.35 -10.20 -24.58
C TRP A 418 13.35 -10.93 -25.48
N LYS A 419 13.72 -12.07 -26.06
CA LYS A 419 12.79 -12.92 -26.81
C LYS A 419 11.59 -13.35 -25.97
N ILE A 420 11.80 -13.65 -24.68
CA ILE A 420 10.70 -14.00 -23.77
C ILE A 420 9.90 -12.76 -23.36
N ARG A 421 10.57 -11.66 -22.97
CA ARG A 421 9.88 -10.40 -22.64
C ARG A 421 8.94 -9.95 -23.75
N LYS A 422 9.43 -9.93 -25.00
CA LYS A 422 8.66 -9.54 -26.19
C LYS A 422 7.42 -10.43 -26.40
N LYS A 423 7.50 -11.74 -26.10
CA LYS A 423 6.34 -12.65 -26.12
C LYS A 423 5.34 -12.41 -24.99
N LEU A 424 5.79 -11.88 -23.85
CA LEU A 424 4.95 -11.63 -22.67
C LEU A 424 4.28 -10.25 -22.68
N LEU A 425 4.72 -9.33 -23.54
CA LEU A 425 4.07 -8.04 -23.77
C LEU A 425 2.61 -8.22 -24.22
N GLY A 426 1.77 -7.25 -23.88
CA GLY A 426 0.32 -7.33 -23.98
C GLY A 426 -0.26 -7.67 -22.61
N LYS A 427 -0.72 -8.92 -22.41
CA LYS A 427 -1.39 -9.34 -21.17
C LYS A 427 -0.50 -9.29 -19.93
N ASN A 428 0.82 -9.44 -20.06
CA ASN A 428 1.74 -9.45 -18.92
C ASN A 428 2.71 -8.27 -18.92
N SER A 429 2.41 -7.20 -19.66
CA SER A 429 3.27 -6.01 -19.77
C SER A 429 3.70 -5.47 -18.41
N ALA A 430 2.81 -5.46 -17.40
CA ALA A 430 3.15 -4.90 -16.10
C ALA A 430 4.23 -5.69 -15.35
N TRP A 431 4.26 -7.03 -15.50
CA TRP A 431 5.31 -7.86 -14.93
C TRP A 431 6.62 -7.75 -15.72
N VAL A 432 6.54 -7.55 -17.04
CA VAL A 432 7.73 -7.23 -17.86
C VAL A 432 8.35 -5.91 -17.40
N LEU A 433 7.54 -4.85 -17.24
CA LEU A 433 7.99 -3.53 -16.76
C LEU A 433 8.62 -3.60 -15.37
N ARG A 434 8.01 -4.35 -14.44
CA ARG A 434 8.56 -4.62 -13.11
C ARG A 434 9.95 -5.27 -13.18
N GLY A 435 10.19 -6.07 -14.23
CA GLY A 435 11.45 -6.78 -14.45
C GLY A 435 12.55 -5.97 -15.16
N LEU A 436 12.32 -4.70 -15.48
CA LEU A 436 13.27 -3.88 -16.24
C LEU A 436 14.43 -3.30 -15.41
N GLY A 437 14.36 -3.26 -14.07
CA GLY A 437 15.47 -2.72 -13.28
C GLY A 437 16.62 -3.73 -13.10
N PRO A 438 17.90 -3.36 -13.31
CA PRO A 438 18.47 -2.08 -13.78
C PRO A 438 18.98 -2.16 -15.24
N LEU A 439 18.17 -2.63 -16.18
CA LEU A 439 18.58 -2.81 -17.59
C LEU A 439 18.78 -1.45 -18.28
N GLU A 440 19.83 -1.30 -19.06
CA GLU A 440 20.18 -0.07 -19.78
C GLU A 440 20.09 -0.19 -21.31
N SER A 441 19.75 -1.37 -21.84
CA SER A 441 19.51 -1.56 -23.27
C SER A 441 18.42 -0.64 -23.83
N ASP A 442 18.52 -0.34 -25.12
CA ASP A 442 17.54 0.50 -25.82
C ASP A 442 16.12 -0.07 -25.70
N GLU A 443 15.96 -1.40 -25.74
CA GLU A 443 14.65 -2.03 -25.54
C GLU A 443 14.07 -1.79 -24.14
N ALA A 444 14.92 -1.69 -23.11
CA ALA A 444 14.45 -1.34 -21.76
C ALA A 444 13.96 0.11 -21.73
N TRP A 445 14.71 1.02 -22.36
CA TRP A 445 14.35 2.43 -22.42
C TRP A 445 13.10 2.71 -23.26
N ASP A 446 12.95 2.06 -24.41
CA ASP A 446 11.75 2.16 -25.25
C ASP A 446 10.49 1.79 -24.47
N LEU A 447 10.57 0.75 -23.64
CA LEU A 447 9.47 0.35 -22.77
C LEU A 447 9.22 1.36 -21.64
N ARG A 448 10.27 1.97 -21.06
CA ARG A 448 10.10 3.02 -20.05
C ARG A 448 9.39 4.24 -20.63
N GLU A 449 9.85 4.73 -21.77
CA GLU A 449 9.26 5.88 -22.48
C GLU A 449 7.80 5.62 -22.85
N LYS A 450 7.51 4.43 -23.38
CA LYS A 450 6.16 4.07 -23.79
C LYS A 450 5.15 4.04 -22.66
N PHE A 451 5.57 3.68 -21.44
CA PHE A 451 4.66 3.38 -20.33
C PHE A 451 4.75 4.33 -19.14
N VAL A 452 5.62 5.34 -19.16
CA VAL A 452 5.82 6.26 -18.02
C VAL A 452 4.55 6.97 -17.55
N ASP A 453 3.67 7.41 -18.46
CA ASP A 453 2.44 8.12 -18.07
C ASP A 453 1.31 7.17 -17.60
N ILE A 454 1.45 5.88 -17.90
CA ILE A 454 0.46 4.84 -17.59
C ILE A 454 0.84 4.08 -16.31
N ALA A 455 2.12 3.79 -16.13
CA ALA A 455 2.67 2.89 -15.12
C ALA A 455 3.85 3.54 -14.38
N SER A 456 3.72 4.83 -14.05
CA SER A 456 4.79 5.67 -13.48
C SER A 456 5.47 5.05 -12.27
N LYS A 457 4.74 4.31 -11.43
CA LYS A 457 5.33 3.57 -10.29
C LYS A 457 6.29 2.48 -10.72
N LEU A 458 5.90 1.68 -11.72
CA LEU A 458 6.73 0.59 -12.22
C LEU A 458 7.95 1.14 -12.96
N ILE A 459 7.77 2.21 -13.73
CA ILE A 459 8.87 2.87 -14.42
C ILE A 459 9.85 3.45 -13.40
N ALA A 460 9.39 4.20 -12.40
CA ALA A 460 10.27 4.70 -11.33
C ALA A 460 11.05 3.58 -10.64
N ARG A 461 10.40 2.45 -10.29
CA ARG A 461 11.10 1.28 -9.71
C ARG A 461 12.16 0.69 -10.64
N SER A 462 11.93 0.71 -11.94
CA SER A 462 12.87 0.17 -12.93
C SER A 462 14.15 1.01 -13.08
N LEU A 463 14.18 2.22 -12.51
CA LEU A 463 15.35 3.11 -12.50
C LEU A 463 16.26 2.89 -11.29
N ASN A 464 15.88 2.00 -10.36
CA ASN A 464 16.67 1.74 -9.16
C ASN A 464 18.11 1.33 -9.53
N GLY A 465 19.10 2.09 -9.04
CA GLY A 465 20.52 1.88 -9.31
C GLY A 465 21.07 2.58 -10.56
N LEU A 466 20.23 3.26 -11.36
CA LEU A 466 20.67 4.02 -12.54
C LEU A 466 20.91 5.50 -12.19
N ASP A 467 22.11 6.01 -12.44
CA ASP A 467 22.51 7.40 -12.11
C ASP A 467 22.80 8.27 -13.35
N SER A 468 22.40 7.81 -14.53
CA SER A 468 22.57 8.55 -15.79
C SER A 468 21.56 9.71 -15.91
N ASP A 469 21.90 10.72 -16.73
CA ASP A 469 21.01 11.87 -17.00
C ASP A 469 19.63 11.42 -17.50
N ARG A 470 19.59 10.42 -18.40
CA ARG A 470 18.34 9.83 -18.90
C ARG A 470 17.47 9.25 -17.77
N ALA A 471 18.09 8.68 -16.73
CA ALA A 471 17.36 8.18 -15.58
C ALA A 471 16.81 9.31 -14.70
N HIS A 472 17.58 10.39 -14.51
CA HIS A 472 17.13 11.57 -13.78
C HIS A 472 16.02 12.32 -14.51
N ASP A 473 16.11 12.50 -15.82
CA ASP A 473 15.05 13.11 -16.64
C ASP A 473 13.73 12.33 -16.51
N MET A 474 13.82 10.99 -16.55
CA MET A 474 12.66 10.11 -16.35
C MET A 474 12.08 10.25 -14.94
N ARG A 475 12.91 10.36 -13.89
CA ARG A 475 12.46 10.60 -12.51
C ARG A 475 11.76 11.94 -12.38
N GLU A 476 12.28 12.99 -12.99
CA GLU A 476 11.70 14.33 -12.98
C GLU A 476 10.36 14.38 -13.72
N ARG A 477 10.24 13.70 -14.87
CA ARG A 477 8.97 13.54 -15.60
C ARG A 477 7.90 12.86 -14.74
N ILE A 478 8.28 11.85 -13.96
CA ILE A 478 7.34 11.18 -13.04
C ILE A 478 7.01 12.07 -11.84
N GLY A 479 8.03 12.70 -11.25
CA GLY A 479 7.88 13.64 -10.14
C GLY A 479 7.05 13.10 -8.97
N ASP A 480 6.03 13.88 -8.58
CA ASP A 480 5.19 13.61 -7.42
C ASP A 480 4.13 12.51 -7.63
N LEU A 481 3.98 11.99 -8.86
CA LEU A 481 3.00 10.93 -9.14
C LEU A 481 3.33 9.65 -8.35
N ALA A 482 4.61 9.36 -8.17
CA ALA A 482 5.07 8.16 -7.50
C ALA A 482 6.24 8.45 -6.56
N LYS A 483 6.03 8.22 -5.25
CA LYS A 483 7.11 8.17 -4.26
C LYS A 483 8.26 7.24 -4.65
N ASP A 484 7.98 6.25 -5.50
CA ASP A 484 8.95 5.28 -5.99
C ASP A 484 10.08 5.96 -6.80
N VAL A 485 9.91 7.22 -7.23
CA VAL A 485 11.00 8.09 -7.71
C VAL A 485 12.09 8.20 -6.64
N LEU A 486 11.73 8.55 -5.40
CA LEU A 486 12.67 8.63 -4.28
C LEU A 486 13.21 7.23 -3.91
N ASP A 487 12.37 6.19 -3.91
CA ASP A 487 12.86 4.82 -3.64
C ASP A 487 13.95 4.39 -4.64
N SER A 488 13.87 4.87 -5.89
CA SER A 488 14.84 4.56 -6.96
C SER A 488 16.18 5.29 -6.82
N LEU A 489 16.27 6.30 -5.94
CA LEU A 489 17.50 7.06 -5.68
C LEU A 489 18.37 6.43 -4.59
N LYS A 490 17.96 5.28 -4.03
CA LYS A 490 18.66 4.67 -2.91
C LYS A 490 20.15 4.46 -3.23
N LYS A 491 21.03 5.01 -2.38
CA LYS A 491 22.51 5.02 -2.51
C LYS A 491 23.08 5.95 -3.60
N LEU A 492 22.26 6.74 -4.29
CA LEU A 492 22.73 7.73 -5.27
C LEU A 492 22.99 9.06 -4.57
N GLU A 493 24.20 9.59 -4.74
CA GLU A 493 24.66 10.84 -4.10
C GLU A 493 24.96 11.96 -5.11
N SER A 494 24.63 11.75 -6.39
CA SER A 494 24.79 12.75 -7.44
C SER A 494 24.00 14.04 -7.14
N PRO A 495 24.43 15.20 -7.64
CA PRO A 495 23.72 16.47 -7.45
C PRO A 495 22.24 16.39 -7.85
N ARG A 496 21.93 15.79 -9.02
CA ARG A 496 20.55 15.59 -9.48
C ARG A 496 19.72 14.69 -8.57
N ALA A 497 20.31 13.64 -8.00
CA ALA A 497 19.63 12.82 -7.00
C ALA A 497 19.27 13.64 -5.74
N TRP A 498 20.14 14.55 -5.31
CA TRP A 498 19.86 15.46 -4.19
C TRP A 498 18.79 16.52 -4.53
N GLU A 499 18.81 17.07 -5.74
CA GLU A 499 17.77 18.01 -6.21
C GLU A 499 16.38 17.36 -6.18
N ILE A 500 16.26 16.12 -6.66
CA ILE A 500 14.99 15.38 -6.63
C ILE A 500 14.55 15.11 -5.18
N ARG A 501 15.49 14.76 -4.27
CA ARG A 501 15.17 14.60 -2.84
C ARG A 501 14.62 15.88 -2.24
N GLU A 502 15.29 17.01 -2.45
CA GLU A 502 14.85 18.31 -1.94
C GLU A 502 13.49 18.72 -2.50
N LYS A 503 13.23 18.46 -3.79
CA LYS A 503 11.96 18.78 -4.45
C LYS A 503 10.77 17.97 -3.93
N LEU A 504 10.98 16.70 -3.57
CA LEU A 504 9.90 15.77 -3.19
C LEU A 504 9.80 15.53 -1.69
N LYS A 505 10.69 16.11 -0.87
CA LYS A 505 10.72 15.87 0.58
C LYS A 505 9.39 16.23 1.27
N ASP A 506 8.71 17.29 0.83
CA ASP A 506 7.50 17.75 1.50
C ASP A 506 6.27 16.94 1.08
N VAL A 507 6.32 16.31 -0.10
CA VAL A 507 5.28 15.41 -0.59
C VAL A 507 5.43 14.01 0.02
N PHE A 508 6.67 13.53 0.17
CA PHE A 508 6.98 12.18 0.64
C PHE A 508 8.10 12.15 1.69
N PRO A 509 7.93 12.78 2.87
CA PRO A 509 8.99 12.99 3.86
C PRO A 509 9.70 11.71 4.29
N SER A 510 8.96 10.71 4.76
CA SER A 510 9.53 9.39 5.10
C SER A 510 10.25 8.67 3.94
N THR A 511 9.81 8.89 2.70
CA THR A 511 10.47 8.27 1.54
C THR A 511 11.75 9.02 1.16
N ALA A 512 11.79 10.35 1.32
CA ALA A 512 12.98 11.14 1.11
C ALA A 512 14.08 10.73 2.10
N VAL A 513 13.75 10.58 3.38
CA VAL A 513 14.69 10.08 4.39
C VAL A 513 15.16 8.65 4.10
N SER A 514 14.25 7.72 3.82
CA SER A 514 14.65 6.33 3.51
C SER A 514 15.46 6.18 2.21
N SER A 515 15.34 7.12 1.27
CA SER A 515 16.12 7.15 0.02
C SER A 515 17.61 7.44 0.22
N LEU A 516 18.03 7.97 1.37
CA LEU A 516 19.44 8.11 1.72
C LEU A 516 20.11 6.74 1.96
N GLY A 517 19.31 5.74 2.34
CA GLY A 517 19.80 4.44 2.75
C GLY A 517 20.25 4.42 4.21
N LYS A 518 20.14 3.24 4.84
CA LYS A 518 20.37 3.09 6.29
C LYS A 518 21.84 3.16 6.72
N LEU A 519 22.77 3.13 5.76
CA LEU A 519 24.22 3.13 6.01
C LEU A 519 24.90 4.42 5.53
N ASN A 520 24.15 5.38 4.99
CA ASN A 520 24.73 6.66 4.58
C ASN A 520 24.96 7.51 5.83
N ASP A 521 26.24 7.66 6.19
CA ASP A 521 26.73 8.36 7.37
C ASP A 521 27.32 9.74 7.06
N SER A 522 27.09 10.28 5.86
CA SER A 522 27.60 11.61 5.52
C SER A 522 26.94 12.72 6.34
N GLU A 523 27.70 13.78 6.61
CA GLU A 523 27.21 15.00 7.30
C GLU A 523 25.96 15.57 6.60
N LYS A 524 25.98 15.63 5.26
CA LYS A 524 24.84 16.07 4.45
C LYS A 524 23.59 15.20 4.67
N ALA A 525 23.75 13.88 4.79
CA ALA A 525 22.64 12.98 5.06
C ALA A 525 22.07 13.16 6.48
N TRP A 526 22.92 13.41 7.49
CA TRP A 526 22.47 13.68 8.85
C TRP A 526 21.77 15.02 8.98
N ALA A 527 22.33 16.10 8.42
CA ALA A 527 21.67 17.40 8.36
C ALA A 527 20.29 17.31 7.68
N PHE A 528 20.16 16.49 6.64
CA PHE A 528 18.86 16.22 6.02
C PHE A 528 17.92 15.46 6.94
N ARG A 529 18.37 14.38 7.62
CA ARG A 529 17.53 13.62 8.58
C ARG A 529 17.03 14.48 9.72
N GLU A 530 17.90 15.31 10.30
CA GLU A 530 17.58 16.24 11.38
C GLU A 530 16.54 17.27 10.95
N LYS A 531 16.78 17.95 9.81
CA LYS A 531 15.80 18.86 9.20
C LYS A 531 14.44 18.19 9.00
N MET A 532 14.42 16.98 8.48
CA MET A 532 13.18 16.25 8.23
C MET A 532 12.49 15.81 9.52
N ALA A 533 13.22 15.43 10.58
CA ALA A 533 12.66 15.14 11.90
C ALA A 533 12.02 16.39 12.53
N ALA A 534 12.66 17.55 12.39
CA ALA A 534 12.15 18.82 12.89
C ALA A 534 10.88 19.28 12.13
N CYS A 535 10.83 19.10 10.81
CA CYS A 535 9.65 19.45 10.01
C CYS A 535 8.48 18.47 10.20
N TYR A 536 8.77 17.19 10.48
CA TYR A 536 7.76 16.12 10.56
C TYR A 536 7.90 15.30 11.85
N PRO A 537 7.78 15.93 13.03
CA PRO A 537 7.97 15.25 14.32
C PRO A 537 6.89 14.18 14.60
N GLY A 538 5.82 14.15 13.79
CA GLY A 538 4.73 13.19 13.86
C GLY A 538 4.80 12.00 12.90
N ASP A 539 5.70 12.00 11.92
CA ASP A 539 5.77 10.91 10.92
C ASP A 539 6.53 9.72 11.50
N LEU A 540 5.79 8.80 12.13
CA LEU A 540 6.33 7.57 12.73
C LEU A 540 7.21 6.75 11.77
N LEU A 541 6.93 6.77 10.48
CA LEU A 541 7.71 6.01 9.52
C LEU A 541 9.02 6.72 9.16
N LEU A 542 9.01 8.05 9.09
CA LEU A 542 10.21 8.86 8.99
C LEU A 542 11.10 8.63 10.21
N LEU A 543 10.53 8.73 11.42
CA LEU A 543 11.26 8.51 12.68
C LEU A 543 11.86 7.10 12.73
N LYS A 544 11.09 6.07 12.35
CA LYS A 544 11.60 4.71 12.20
C LYS A 544 12.85 4.67 11.31
N HIS A 545 12.84 5.33 10.15
CA HIS A 545 13.98 5.31 9.23
C HIS A 545 15.21 6.01 9.81
N ILE A 546 15.04 7.04 10.62
CA ILE A 546 16.13 7.70 11.35
C ILE A 546 16.69 6.78 12.42
N VAL A 547 15.84 6.20 13.28
CA VAL A 547 16.22 5.24 14.33
C VAL A 547 16.98 4.04 13.74
N GLU A 548 16.48 3.47 12.63
CA GLU A 548 17.17 2.38 11.93
C GLU A 548 18.54 2.79 11.37
N SER A 549 18.69 4.05 10.95
CA SER A 549 19.97 4.55 10.42
C SER A 549 20.96 4.74 11.55
N LEU A 550 20.56 5.35 12.66
CA LEU A 550 21.37 5.53 13.87
C LEU A 550 21.97 4.21 14.35
N TRP A 551 21.14 3.16 14.41
CA TRP A 551 21.56 1.83 14.84
C TRP A 551 22.60 1.22 13.89
N ARG A 552 22.36 1.35 12.58
CA ARG A 552 23.22 0.72 11.58
C ARG A 552 24.53 1.47 11.32
N THR A 553 24.61 2.75 11.67
CA THR A 553 25.84 3.55 11.62
C THR A 553 26.64 3.48 12.93
N GLY A 554 26.18 2.74 13.94
CA GLY A 554 26.86 2.65 15.24
C GLY A 554 26.87 3.95 16.04
N LYS A 555 25.85 4.80 15.84
CA LYS A 555 25.63 6.03 16.62
C LYS A 555 24.72 5.80 17.84
N LEU A 556 24.14 4.61 17.93
CA LEU A 556 23.48 3.96 19.08
C LEU A 556 24.38 2.80 19.51
#